data_AF-A0A4Q3EH54-F1
#
_entry.id   AF-A0A4Q3EH54-F1
#
_cell.length_a   1.000
_cell.length_b   1.000
_cell.length_c   1.000
_cell.angle_alpha   90.00
_cell.angle_beta   90.00
_cell.angle_gamma   90.00
#
_symmetry.space_group_name_H-M   'P 1'
#
loop_
_entity.id
_entity.type
_entity.pdbx_description
1 polymer ?
#
loop_
_entity_poly.entity_id
_entity_poly.type
_entity_poly.pdbx_seq_one_letter_code
_entity_poly.pdbx_strand_id
1 'polypeptide(L)'
;KFFVGYSTTFTYVLTNKINIQGKLSYKFDTDNMWGQELPASVRQGQKLTGMTSGQASFPLVGSYFDFAQYGESRAWISSLFPYTSKIVDDICIIKSMYTEAINHDPALTFFQTGSQQGNRPSMGSWLSYGLGSENKNLPAFTVLLSRGSGNGQGVYSKLWSNGFLDSIHQGVQFSKGEDPVLYLSDPSGLSRDDRRKMLDKVSELNNLSYDEFGDPEISTKIQQYEMAYRMQTAVPDVTDLSKEPDDIVKLYGPDCLVPGTFAANCLLARKLSENGVRFVQLYHQGWDQHGQLPSQMTGQAKDTDQASAALITDLKQRGLLDETLVIWGGEFGRTNYSQGKLEKDNYGRDHHPRCFSIWMAGGGVKPGIVYGESDDFGYNIVKDPVHVHDFQATVLNQLGIDHEKLVYKHLGRRYRLTDVSGKVVRDILT
;
A
#
# COMPACT_ATOMS: atom_id res chain seq x y z
N LYS A 1 -9.75 -22.31 26.91
CA LYS A 1 -9.53 -20.86 27.10
C LYS A 1 -9.08 -20.30 25.75
N PHE A 2 -10.03 -20.13 24.83
CA PHE A 2 -9.81 -19.64 23.47
C PHE A 2 -10.39 -18.23 23.45
N PHE A 3 -9.53 -17.23 23.33
CA PHE A 3 -9.97 -15.85 23.16
C PHE A 3 -9.99 -15.57 21.66
N VAL A 4 -11.19 -15.41 21.12
CA VAL A 4 -11.44 -14.98 19.75
C VAL A 4 -11.78 -13.50 19.84
N GLY A 5 -10.84 -12.65 19.47
CA GLY A 5 -11.03 -11.21 19.31
C GLY A 5 -10.56 -10.82 17.92
N TYR A 6 -11.48 -10.76 16.96
CA TYR A 6 -11.21 -10.34 15.58
C TYR A 6 -11.46 -8.83 15.44
N SER A 7 -10.51 -8.02 15.89
CA SER A 7 -10.26 -6.72 15.27
C SER A 7 -9.18 -6.98 14.21
N THR A 8 -9.43 -6.62 12.95
CA THR A 8 -8.43 -6.74 11.88
C THR A 8 -8.47 -5.45 11.10
N THR A 9 -7.64 -4.51 11.53
CA THR A 9 -7.35 -3.32 10.75
C THR A 9 -6.18 -3.60 9.82
N PHE A 10 -6.26 -3.13 8.59
CA PHE A 10 -5.22 -3.28 7.58
C PHE A 10 -4.72 -1.89 7.17
N THR A 11 -3.43 -1.61 7.36
CA THR A 11 -2.81 -0.37 6.85
C THR A 11 -1.86 -0.70 5.70
N TYR A 12 -2.25 -0.28 4.50
CA TYR A 12 -1.51 -0.49 3.27
C TYR A 12 -0.72 0.76 2.91
N VAL A 13 0.59 0.71 3.03
CA VAL A 13 1.47 1.83 2.74
C VAL A 13 2.19 1.59 1.42
N LEU A 14 1.58 2.04 0.33
CA LEU A 14 2.22 1.98 -0.99
C LEU A 14 3.21 3.11 -1.11
N THR A 15 4.48 2.76 -1.04
CA THR A 15 5.51 3.51 -1.74
C THR A 15 5.58 2.89 -3.12
N ASN A 16 5.46 3.68 -4.20
CA ASN A 16 5.98 3.16 -5.46
C ASN A 16 7.44 2.67 -5.18
N LYS A 17 7.88 1.56 -5.76
CA LYS A 17 9.30 1.13 -5.84
C LYS A 17 10.21 1.30 -4.62
N ILE A 18 10.53 0.17 -3.99
CA ILE A 18 11.71 0.04 -3.15
C ILE A 18 12.54 -1.08 -3.70
N ASN A 19 13.49 -0.68 -4.54
CA ASN A 19 14.59 -1.55 -4.85
C ASN A 19 15.80 -1.21 -3.99
N ILE A 20 15.85 -1.90 -2.85
CA ILE A 20 17.02 -2.02 -1.99
C ILE A 20 17.94 -3.15 -2.54
N GLN A 21 17.98 -3.39 -3.86
CA GLN A 21 18.98 -4.28 -4.48
C GLN A 21 20.41 -3.73 -4.44
N GLY A 22 20.63 -2.63 -3.73
CA GLY A 22 21.98 -2.26 -3.35
C GLY A 22 22.62 -3.22 -2.35
N LYS A 23 21.85 -3.96 -1.50
CA LYS A 23 22.39 -5.02 -0.62
C LYS A 23 21.38 -5.80 0.26
N LEU A 24 20.05 -5.85 0.02
CA LEU A 24 19.19 -6.85 0.71
C LEU A 24 19.57 -8.34 0.42
N SER A 25 20.46 -8.54 -0.55
CA SER A 25 21.26 -9.72 -0.82
C SER A 25 22.73 -9.30 -0.92
N TYR A 26 23.55 -9.56 0.10
CA TYR A 26 25.00 -9.51 -0.08
C TYR A 26 25.43 -10.75 -0.86
N LYS A 27 25.46 -10.66 -2.19
CA LYS A 27 26.28 -11.52 -3.04
C LYS A 27 26.64 -10.72 -4.31
N PHE A 28 27.94 -10.70 -4.62
CA PHE A 28 28.70 -9.93 -5.63
C PHE A 28 28.81 -8.40 -5.53
N ASP A 29 30.05 -7.98 -5.73
CA ASP A 29 30.54 -6.61 -5.67
C ASP A 29 30.15 -5.85 -6.96
N THR A 30 28.87 -5.49 -7.07
CA THR A 30 28.38 -4.64 -8.17
C THR A 30 29.11 -3.30 -8.22
N ASP A 31 29.72 -2.87 -7.12
CA ASP A 31 30.52 -1.66 -7.05
C ASP A 31 31.85 -1.84 -7.83
N ASN A 32 32.48 -3.01 -7.76
CA ASN A 32 33.60 -3.40 -8.65
C ASN A 32 33.16 -3.69 -10.10
N MET A 33 31.87 -3.95 -10.33
CA MET A 33 31.30 -4.17 -11.67
C MET A 33 30.69 -2.91 -12.27
N TRP A 34 30.86 -1.74 -11.63
CA TRP A 34 30.33 -0.49 -12.12
C TRP A 34 30.73 -0.24 -13.58
N GLY A 35 29.73 -0.02 -14.44
CA GLY A 35 29.92 0.22 -15.87
C GLY A 35 30.20 -1.02 -16.72
N GLN A 36 30.36 -2.21 -16.12
CA GLN A 36 30.43 -3.46 -16.87
C GLN A 36 29.05 -3.85 -17.41
N GLU A 37 29.01 -4.61 -18.51
CA GLU A 37 27.76 -5.02 -19.13
C GLU A 37 27.03 -6.08 -18.29
N LEU A 38 25.71 -5.93 -18.12
CA LEU A 38 24.86 -6.97 -17.52
C LEU A 38 24.99 -8.27 -18.33
N PRO A 39 25.47 -9.38 -17.73
CA PRO A 39 25.67 -10.61 -18.49
C PRO A 39 24.38 -11.15 -19.12
N ALA A 40 24.47 -11.60 -20.37
CA ALA A 40 23.33 -12.20 -21.06
C ALA A 40 22.76 -13.44 -20.33
N SER A 41 23.62 -14.18 -19.61
CA SER A 41 23.22 -15.31 -18.76
C SER A 41 22.36 -14.91 -17.56
N VAL A 42 22.49 -13.67 -17.08
CA VAL A 42 21.67 -13.09 -16.00
C VAL A 42 20.39 -12.50 -16.59
N ARG A 43 20.50 -11.75 -17.70
CA ARG A 43 19.34 -11.11 -18.34
C ARG A 43 18.36 -12.12 -18.96
N GLN A 44 18.84 -13.26 -19.46
CA GLN A 44 18.05 -14.36 -20.03
C GLN A 44 17.01 -13.93 -21.07
N GLY A 45 17.27 -12.86 -21.83
CA GLY A 45 16.35 -12.34 -22.84
C GLY A 45 15.03 -11.78 -22.26
N GLN A 46 14.97 -11.46 -20.97
CA GLN A 46 13.78 -10.91 -20.33
C GLN A 46 13.28 -9.64 -21.03
N LYS A 47 11.95 -9.49 -21.06
CA LYS A 47 11.28 -8.34 -21.64
C LYS A 47 11.63 -7.07 -20.86
N LEU A 48 12.11 -6.06 -21.59
CA LEU A 48 12.40 -4.73 -21.07
C LEU A 48 11.28 -3.75 -21.40
N THR A 49 11.26 -2.59 -20.75
CA THR A 49 10.33 -1.53 -21.14
C THR A 49 10.76 -0.91 -22.48
N GLY A 50 9.88 -0.13 -23.09
CA GLY A 50 10.23 0.68 -24.26
C GLY A 50 11.34 1.71 -23.99
N MET A 51 11.67 2.00 -22.72
CA MET A 51 12.70 2.96 -22.36
C MET A 51 14.11 2.41 -22.58
N THR A 52 14.31 1.09 -22.40
CA THR A 52 15.64 0.48 -22.53
C THR A 52 15.71 -0.65 -23.56
N SER A 53 14.58 -1.07 -24.15
CA SER A 53 14.56 -2.12 -25.17
C SER A 53 15.38 -1.80 -26.42
N GLY A 54 15.57 -0.52 -26.75
CA GLY A 54 16.38 -0.05 -27.89
C GLY A 54 17.82 0.30 -27.53
N GLN A 55 18.23 0.15 -26.27
CA GLN A 55 19.57 0.49 -25.82
C GLN A 55 20.58 -0.60 -26.22
N ALA A 56 21.78 -0.18 -26.65
CA ALA A 56 22.83 -1.11 -27.11
C ALA A 56 23.65 -1.76 -25.97
N SER A 57 23.62 -1.17 -24.77
CA SER A 57 24.40 -1.60 -23.60
C SER A 57 23.59 -1.43 -22.31
N PHE A 58 23.80 -2.30 -21.34
CA PHE A 58 23.16 -2.31 -20.03
C PHE A 58 24.24 -2.23 -18.95
N PRO A 59 24.88 -1.05 -18.76
CA PRO A 59 25.98 -0.92 -17.81
C PRO A 59 25.47 -1.07 -16.39
N LEU A 60 26.06 -2.00 -15.64
CA LEU A 60 25.74 -2.28 -14.25
C LEU A 60 26.04 -1.08 -13.36
N VAL A 61 25.17 -0.90 -12.38
CA VAL A 61 25.22 0.20 -11.41
C VAL A 61 25.05 -0.40 -10.03
N GLY A 62 26.11 -0.31 -9.24
CA GLY A 62 26.11 -0.68 -7.84
C GLY A 62 25.24 0.24 -6.97
N SER A 63 25.31 0.04 -5.66
CA SER A 63 24.58 0.93 -4.75
C SER A 63 25.28 2.26 -4.64
N TYR A 64 24.53 3.36 -4.70
CA TYR A 64 25.07 4.67 -4.32
C TYR A 64 25.17 4.85 -2.80
N PHE A 65 24.36 4.10 -2.05
CA PHE A 65 24.23 4.23 -0.60
C PHE A 65 24.84 3.03 0.13
N ASP A 66 25.35 3.28 1.33
CA ASP A 66 25.89 2.23 2.19
C ASP A 66 24.81 1.32 2.75
N PHE A 67 25.24 0.14 3.16
CA PHE A 67 24.39 -0.91 3.68
C PHE A 67 25.05 -1.61 4.86
N ALA A 68 24.25 -1.94 5.86
CA ALA A 68 24.68 -2.72 7.01
C ALA A 68 23.61 -3.72 7.43
N GLN A 69 24.02 -4.77 8.14
CA GLN A 69 23.10 -5.73 8.75
C GLN A 69 22.65 -5.22 10.12
N TYR A 70 21.34 -5.28 10.37
CA TYR A 70 20.72 -4.85 11.62
C TYR A 70 19.91 -5.98 12.25
N GLY A 71 19.73 -5.88 13.57
CA GLY A 71 18.89 -6.79 14.35
C GLY A 71 19.41 -8.24 14.42
N GLU A 72 18.61 -9.08 15.06
CA GLU A 72 18.78 -10.54 15.09
C GLU A 72 18.49 -11.17 13.72
N SER A 73 17.58 -10.57 12.96
CA SER A 73 17.26 -10.93 11.58
C SER A 73 18.46 -10.81 10.63
N ARG A 74 19.50 -10.04 11.00
CA ARG A 74 20.66 -9.71 10.16
C ARG A 74 20.24 -9.13 8.80
N ALA A 75 19.09 -8.46 8.77
CA ALA A 75 18.54 -7.85 7.58
C ALA A 75 19.46 -6.72 7.11
N TRP A 76 19.76 -6.70 5.81
CA TRP A 76 20.58 -5.65 5.22
C TRP A 76 19.72 -4.42 4.91
N ILE A 77 19.99 -3.30 5.56
CA ILE A 77 19.23 -2.06 5.40
C ILE A 77 20.16 -0.96 4.88
N SER A 78 19.64 -0.14 3.97
CA SER A 78 20.36 1.01 3.41
C SER A 78 20.52 2.09 4.48
N SER A 79 21.61 2.88 4.38
CA SER A 79 21.79 4.09 5.18
C SER A 79 20.70 5.14 4.97
N LEU A 80 19.89 5.01 3.91
CA LEU A 80 18.68 5.80 3.67
C LEU A 80 17.53 5.52 4.64
N PHE A 81 17.53 4.36 5.30
CA PHE A 81 16.42 3.94 6.17
C PHE A 81 16.87 3.72 7.65
N PRO A 82 17.42 4.76 8.31
CA PRO A 82 17.94 4.65 9.68
C PRO A 82 16.86 4.42 10.75
N TYR A 83 15.59 4.65 10.46
CA TYR A 83 14.48 4.34 11.37
C TYR A 83 13.94 2.94 11.13
N THR A 84 13.77 2.52 9.87
CA THR A 84 13.38 1.13 9.55
C THR A 84 14.40 0.13 10.09
N SER A 85 15.69 0.47 10.08
CA SER A 85 16.75 -0.39 10.65
C SER A 85 16.55 -0.72 12.13
N LYS A 86 15.78 0.08 12.87
CA LYS A 86 15.49 -0.12 14.30
C LYS A 86 14.31 -1.07 14.55
N ILE A 87 13.52 -1.36 13.53
CA ILE A 87 12.32 -2.23 13.61
C ILE A 87 12.48 -3.51 12.79
N VAL A 88 13.68 -3.84 12.31
CA VAL A 88 13.91 -5.02 11.45
C VAL A 88 13.49 -6.33 12.10
N ASP A 89 13.57 -6.42 13.42
CA ASP A 89 13.17 -7.61 14.17
C ASP A 89 11.67 -7.67 14.45
N ASP A 90 10.92 -6.62 14.08
CA ASP A 90 9.45 -6.54 14.14
C ASP A 90 8.79 -6.77 12.76
N ILE A 91 9.57 -6.85 11.68
CA ILE A 91 9.06 -6.96 10.30
C ILE A 91 9.50 -8.25 9.62
N CYS A 92 8.70 -8.73 8.69
CA CYS A 92 9.03 -9.75 7.70
C CYS A 92 9.39 -9.07 6.38
N ILE A 93 10.62 -9.23 5.91
CA ILE A 93 11.05 -8.73 4.60
C ILE A 93 10.90 -9.85 3.57
N ILE A 94 10.09 -9.64 2.53
CA ILE A 94 10.01 -10.54 1.37
C ILE A 94 10.84 -9.91 0.26
N LYS A 95 11.90 -10.56 -0.19
CA LYS A 95 12.80 -10.04 -1.24
C LYS A 95 12.71 -10.78 -2.59
N SER A 96 11.76 -11.70 -2.69
CA SER A 96 11.51 -12.55 -3.85
C SER A 96 10.14 -12.27 -4.49
N MET A 97 9.63 -11.05 -4.36
CA MET A 97 8.39 -10.65 -5.02
C MET A 97 8.58 -10.58 -6.54
N TYR A 98 7.58 -11.00 -7.32
CA TYR A 98 7.55 -10.81 -8.76
C TYR A 98 6.15 -10.63 -9.34
N THR A 99 6.10 -10.01 -10.53
CA THR A 99 4.89 -9.75 -11.34
C THR A 99 5.21 -9.78 -12.84
N GLU A 100 4.22 -9.96 -13.71
CA GLU A 100 4.37 -9.78 -15.15
C GLU A 100 4.24 -8.31 -15.59
N ALA A 101 3.64 -7.46 -14.74
CA ALA A 101 3.35 -6.07 -15.09
C ALA A 101 4.61 -5.21 -15.05
N ILE A 102 5.04 -4.71 -16.21
CA ILE A 102 6.27 -3.90 -16.35
C ILE A 102 6.01 -2.39 -16.34
N ASN A 103 4.74 -1.96 -16.35
CA ASN A 103 4.36 -0.55 -16.33
C ASN A 103 3.58 -0.27 -15.05
N HIS A 104 3.78 0.93 -14.50
CA HIS A 104 3.15 1.40 -13.27
C HIS A 104 1.66 1.12 -13.19
N ASP A 105 0.90 1.62 -14.17
CA ASP A 105 -0.56 1.57 -14.11
C ASP A 105 -1.11 0.12 -14.11
N PRO A 106 -0.68 -0.79 -15.01
CA PRO A 106 -1.00 -2.21 -14.90
C PRO A 106 -0.51 -2.87 -13.60
N ALA A 107 0.68 -2.52 -13.10
CA ALA A 107 1.25 -3.15 -11.91
C ALA A 107 0.50 -2.74 -10.64
N LEU A 108 0.21 -1.45 -10.48
CA LEU A 108 -0.64 -0.94 -9.39
C LEU A 108 -2.04 -1.54 -9.47
N THR A 109 -2.64 -1.56 -10.65
CA THR A 109 -3.96 -2.19 -10.86
C THR A 109 -3.91 -3.66 -10.45
N PHE A 110 -2.81 -4.36 -10.76
CA PHE A 110 -2.65 -5.76 -10.41
C PHE A 110 -2.55 -5.98 -8.90
N PHE A 111 -1.70 -5.21 -8.22
CA PHE A 111 -1.58 -5.24 -6.77
C PHE A 111 -2.90 -4.96 -6.06
N GLN A 112 -3.71 -4.04 -6.61
CA GLN A 112 -4.99 -3.68 -6.02
C GLN A 112 -6.13 -4.63 -6.35
N THR A 113 -6.17 -5.20 -7.56
CA THR A 113 -7.39 -5.83 -8.08
C THR A 113 -7.20 -7.28 -8.55
N GLY A 114 -6.01 -7.83 -8.37
CA GLY A 114 -5.68 -9.19 -8.83
C GLY A 114 -5.64 -9.32 -10.36
N SER A 115 -5.67 -8.22 -11.10
CA SER A 115 -5.65 -8.16 -12.56
C SER A 115 -4.90 -6.93 -13.07
N GLN A 116 -4.20 -7.06 -14.20
CA GLN A 116 -3.59 -5.91 -14.88
C GLN A 116 -4.60 -5.02 -15.59
N GLN A 117 -5.79 -5.55 -15.90
CA GLN A 117 -6.90 -4.79 -16.49
C GLN A 117 -7.77 -4.19 -15.39
N GLY A 118 -8.20 -2.94 -15.59
CA GLY A 118 -9.06 -2.21 -14.65
C GLY A 118 -10.49 -2.73 -14.57
N ASN A 119 -11.36 -1.97 -13.89
CA ASN A 119 -12.79 -2.27 -13.64
C ASN A 119 -13.05 -3.51 -12.77
N ARG A 120 -12.04 -3.97 -12.05
CA ARG A 120 -12.20 -4.98 -11.00
C ARG A 120 -12.19 -4.31 -9.63
N PRO A 121 -12.87 -4.91 -8.64
CA PRO A 121 -12.86 -4.40 -7.28
C PRO A 121 -11.44 -4.40 -6.73
N SER A 122 -11.10 -3.33 -6.01
CA SER A 122 -9.83 -3.22 -5.28
C SER A 122 -9.82 -4.03 -3.99
N MET A 123 -8.64 -4.28 -3.43
CA MET A 123 -8.46 -5.10 -2.22
C MET A 123 -9.22 -4.52 -1.02
N GLY A 124 -9.25 -3.19 -0.86
CA GLY A 124 -10.09 -2.56 0.15
C GLY A 124 -11.59 -2.85 -0.03
N SER A 125 -12.06 -2.90 -1.28
CA SER A 125 -13.42 -3.33 -1.60
C SER A 125 -13.64 -4.83 -1.35
N TRP A 126 -12.62 -5.67 -1.54
CA TRP A 126 -12.70 -7.10 -1.18
C TRP A 126 -12.92 -7.29 0.32
N LEU A 127 -12.20 -6.53 1.15
CA LEU A 127 -12.36 -6.57 2.60
C LEU A 127 -13.71 -5.99 3.02
N SER A 128 -14.13 -4.86 2.44
CA SER A 128 -15.44 -4.28 2.70
C SER A 128 -16.57 -5.28 2.37
N TYR A 129 -16.43 -6.05 1.28
CA TYR A 129 -17.38 -7.10 0.92
C TYR A 129 -17.29 -8.36 1.80
N GLY A 130 -16.07 -8.83 2.08
CA GLY A 130 -15.84 -10.08 2.80
C GLY A 130 -16.05 -9.99 4.31
N LEU A 131 -15.73 -8.83 4.91
CA LEU A 131 -15.78 -8.61 6.36
C LEU A 131 -16.84 -7.60 6.79
N GLY A 132 -17.29 -6.73 5.88
CA GLY A 132 -18.16 -5.61 6.24
C GLY A 132 -17.44 -4.54 7.07
N SER A 133 -18.23 -3.80 7.86
CA SER A 133 -17.72 -2.83 8.83
C SER A 133 -18.43 -3.02 10.17
N GLU A 134 -17.68 -3.07 11.25
CA GLU A 134 -18.22 -2.93 12.60
C GLU A 134 -18.36 -1.46 13.01
N ASN A 135 -17.69 -0.56 12.29
CA ASN A 135 -17.81 0.87 12.48
C ASN A 135 -19.01 1.41 11.68
N LYS A 136 -19.92 2.09 12.40
CA LYS A 136 -21.13 2.71 11.84
C LYS A 136 -20.96 4.17 11.44
N ASN A 137 -19.84 4.79 11.82
CA ASN A 137 -19.56 6.22 11.71
C ASN A 137 -18.42 6.54 10.72
N LEU A 138 -17.57 5.57 10.39
CA LEU A 138 -16.49 5.68 9.42
C LEU A 138 -16.61 4.60 8.34
N PRO A 139 -16.07 4.85 7.14
CA PRO A 139 -16.07 3.86 6.06
C PRO A 139 -15.19 2.65 6.40
N ALA A 140 -15.53 1.48 5.86
CA ALA A 140 -14.70 0.28 5.98
C ALA A 140 -13.34 0.43 5.26
N PHE A 141 -13.33 1.24 4.19
CA PHE A 141 -12.19 1.42 3.29
C PHE A 141 -11.91 2.92 3.08
N THR A 142 -10.79 3.37 3.65
CA THR A 142 -10.30 4.75 3.56
C THR A 142 -9.03 4.83 2.73
N VAL A 143 -8.91 5.88 1.91
CA VAL A 143 -7.76 6.13 1.04
C VAL A 143 -7.14 7.48 1.37
N LEU A 144 -5.82 7.50 1.54
CA LEU A 144 -5.01 8.66 1.88
C LEU A 144 -3.98 8.86 0.77
N LEU A 145 -3.95 10.06 0.19
CA LEU A 145 -2.96 10.41 -0.83
C LEU A 145 -1.91 11.32 -0.23
N SER A 146 -0.65 10.87 -0.27
CA SER A 146 0.49 11.65 0.19
C SER A 146 1.16 12.37 -0.97
N ARG A 147 1.69 13.57 -0.70
CA ARG A 147 2.67 14.24 -1.55
C ARG A 147 4.03 14.18 -0.87
N GLY A 148 5.04 13.78 -1.64
CA GLY A 148 6.44 13.77 -1.22
C GLY A 148 7.28 14.73 -2.06
N SER A 149 8.58 14.61 -1.89
CA SER A 149 9.63 15.34 -2.59
C SER A 149 9.81 14.90 -4.05
N GLY A 150 9.37 13.70 -4.42
CA GLY A 150 9.50 13.14 -5.76
C GLY A 150 8.35 13.49 -6.71
N ASN A 151 8.68 13.52 -8.00
CA ASN A 151 7.70 13.64 -9.08
C ASN A 151 7.22 12.23 -9.46
N GLY A 152 5.91 11.98 -9.37
CA GLY A 152 5.33 10.67 -9.68
C GLY A 152 4.21 10.73 -10.70
N GLN A 153 3.95 9.60 -11.34
CA GLN A 153 2.74 9.40 -12.12
C GLN A 153 1.51 9.56 -11.22
N GLY A 154 0.43 10.09 -11.81
CA GLY A 154 -0.83 10.28 -11.09
C GLY A 154 -1.38 8.96 -10.55
N VAL A 155 -1.90 9.00 -9.33
CA VAL A 155 -2.67 7.90 -8.75
C VAL A 155 -4.14 8.18 -9.01
N TYR A 156 -4.82 7.25 -9.67
CA TYR A 156 -6.20 7.42 -10.14
C TYR A 156 -7.18 6.60 -9.31
N SER A 157 -8.43 7.08 -9.21
CA SER A 157 -9.47 6.49 -8.36
C SER A 157 -9.85 5.05 -8.68
N LYS A 158 -9.53 4.58 -9.88
CA LYS A 158 -9.69 3.16 -10.25
C LYS A 158 -8.94 2.20 -9.32
N LEU A 159 -7.88 2.66 -8.64
CA LEU A 159 -7.07 1.82 -7.75
C LEU A 159 -7.77 1.52 -6.41
N TRP A 160 -8.83 2.26 -6.07
CA TRP A 160 -9.68 2.03 -4.90
C TRP A 160 -11.16 1.92 -5.26
N SER A 161 -11.44 1.43 -6.47
CA SER A 161 -12.80 1.25 -6.96
C SER A 161 -13.46 -0.02 -6.42
N ASN A 162 -14.78 0.03 -6.22
CA ASN A 162 -15.62 -1.15 -6.00
C ASN A 162 -15.76 -2.04 -7.25
N GLY A 163 -15.36 -1.56 -8.43
CA GLY A 163 -15.49 -2.30 -9.68
C GLY A 163 -16.93 -2.73 -9.93
N PHE A 164 -17.15 -4.05 -9.98
CA PHE A 164 -18.47 -4.64 -10.17
C PHE A 164 -19.20 -5.05 -8.87
N LEU A 165 -18.60 -4.81 -7.69
CA LEU A 165 -19.29 -4.95 -6.41
C LEU A 165 -20.24 -3.77 -6.19
N ASP A 166 -21.17 -3.89 -5.26
CA ASP A 166 -22.09 -2.81 -4.91
C ASP A 166 -21.33 -1.54 -4.47
N SER A 167 -21.90 -0.36 -4.76
CA SER A 167 -21.22 0.91 -4.54
C SER A 167 -20.99 1.28 -3.06
N ILE A 168 -21.56 0.52 -2.11
CA ILE A 168 -21.20 0.57 -0.68
C ILE A 168 -19.72 0.22 -0.42
N HIS A 169 -19.08 -0.53 -1.31
CA HIS A 169 -17.69 -1.00 -1.15
C HIS A 169 -16.65 -0.06 -1.77
N GLN A 170 -17.07 1.12 -2.24
CA GLN A 170 -16.19 2.12 -2.83
C GLN A 170 -15.25 2.71 -1.77
N GLY A 171 -13.96 2.83 -2.10
CA GLY A 171 -13.00 3.49 -1.21
C GLY A 171 -13.28 4.98 -1.08
N VAL A 172 -13.24 5.49 0.15
CA VAL A 172 -13.47 6.90 0.47
C VAL A 172 -12.14 7.60 0.66
N GLN A 173 -11.83 8.56 -0.21
CA GLN A 173 -10.60 9.33 -0.14
C GLN A 173 -10.71 10.45 0.91
N PHE A 174 -9.74 10.51 1.82
CA PHE A 174 -9.57 11.67 2.70
C PHE A 174 -8.52 12.60 2.07
N SER A 175 -8.95 13.82 1.80
CA SER A 175 -8.18 14.92 1.23
C SER A 175 -7.43 15.68 2.32
N LYS A 176 -6.38 16.38 1.89
CA LYS A 176 -5.56 17.23 2.76
C LYS A 176 -6.12 18.64 3.03
N GLY A 177 -7.31 18.93 2.50
CA GLY A 177 -7.92 20.27 2.56
C GLY A 177 -8.72 20.49 3.83
N GLU A 178 -9.36 21.66 3.94
CA GLU A 178 -10.27 22.00 5.05
C GLU A 178 -11.45 21.03 5.17
N ASP A 179 -11.86 20.43 4.05
CA ASP A 179 -12.80 19.32 3.99
C ASP A 179 -12.04 18.02 3.68
N PRO A 180 -11.66 17.22 4.69
CA PRO A 180 -11.02 15.92 4.46
C PRO A 180 -11.90 15.00 3.62
N VAL A 181 -13.22 15.06 3.79
CA VAL A 181 -14.15 14.37 2.91
C VAL A 181 -14.99 15.44 2.21
N LEU A 182 -14.92 15.45 0.88
CA LEU A 182 -15.61 16.46 0.09
C LEU A 182 -17.12 16.39 0.33
N TYR A 183 -17.75 17.57 0.43
CA TYR A 183 -19.19 17.73 0.65
C TYR A 183 -19.72 17.12 1.94
N LEU A 184 -18.83 16.87 2.91
CA LEU A 184 -19.22 16.38 4.22
C LEU A 184 -19.82 17.51 5.07
N SER A 185 -19.21 18.70 5.07
CA SER A 185 -19.64 19.85 5.85
C SER A 185 -21.01 20.39 5.41
N ASP A 186 -21.84 20.80 6.37
CA ASP A 186 -23.12 21.45 6.08
C ASP A 186 -22.92 22.90 5.63
N PRO A 187 -23.73 23.40 4.68
CA PRO A 187 -23.67 24.80 4.27
C PRO A 187 -24.04 25.75 5.42
N SER A 188 -23.46 26.95 5.42
CA SER A 188 -23.72 27.96 6.46
C SER A 188 -25.21 28.26 6.61
N GLY A 189 -25.71 28.22 7.85
CA GLY A 189 -27.11 28.49 8.18
C GLY A 189 -28.03 27.26 8.22
N LEU A 190 -27.51 26.07 7.89
CA LEU A 190 -28.23 24.81 8.09
C LEU A 190 -27.93 24.24 9.48
N SER A 191 -28.97 23.96 10.28
CA SER A 191 -28.78 23.25 11.55
C SER A 191 -28.65 21.73 11.33
N ARG A 192 -28.01 21.02 12.26
CA ARG A 192 -27.93 19.54 12.22
C ARG A 192 -29.31 18.88 12.25
N ASP A 193 -30.28 19.50 12.91
CA ASP A 193 -31.66 19.01 12.98
C ASP A 193 -32.36 19.16 11.63
N ASP A 194 -32.14 20.28 10.93
CA ASP A 194 -32.67 20.48 9.58
C ASP A 194 -32.04 19.50 8.59
N ARG A 195 -30.73 19.27 8.70
CA ARG A 195 -30.03 18.25 7.91
C ARG A 195 -30.61 16.85 8.13
N ARG A 196 -30.86 16.47 9.39
CA ARG A 196 -31.46 15.16 9.73
C ARG A 196 -32.83 15.01 9.10
N LYS A 197 -33.71 16.02 9.24
CA LYS A 197 -35.05 16.02 8.62
C LYS A 197 -35.00 15.92 7.10
N MET A 198 -34.06 16.63 6.46
CA MET A 198 -33.85 16.55 5.02
C MET A 198 -33.48 15.12 4.60
N LEU A 199 -32.51 14.50 5.29
CA LEU A 199 -32.08 13.13 4.99
C LEU A 199 -33.18 12.10 5.23
N ASP A 200 -33.99 12.26 6.29
CA ASP A 200 -35.15 11.41 6.54
C ASP A 200 -36.15 11.48 5.38
N LYS A 201 -36.41 12.69 4.85
CA LYS A 201 -37.33 12.86 3.72
C LYS A 201 -36.76 12.31 2.41
N VAL A 202 -35.46 12.49 2.16
CA VAL A 202 -34.77 11.88 1.00
C VAL A 202 -34.81 10.36 1.09
N SER A 203 -34.60 9.79 2.29
CA SER A 203 -34.70 8.36 2.54
C SER A 203 -36.11 7.83 2.24
N GLU A 204 -37.15 8.53 2.70
CA GLU A 204 -38.55 8.20 2.38
C GLU A 204 -38.81 8.16 0.86
N LEU A 205 -38.37 9.19 0.13
CA LEU A 205 -38.55 9.27 -1.34
C LEU A 205 -37.78 8.17 -2.08
N ASN A 206 -36.56 7.85 -1.61
CA ASN A 206 -35.77 6.75 -2.18
C ASN A 206 -36.44 5.41 -1.89
N ASN A 207 -37.01 5.18 -0.71
CA ASN A 207 -37.74 3.95 -0.42
C ASN A 207 -38.96 3.77 -1.33
N LEU A 208 -39.73 4.85 -1.58
CA LEU A 208 -40.82 4.80 -2.56
C LEU A 208 -40.32 4.43 -3.96
N SER A 209 -39.18 4.98 -4.37
CA SER A 209 -38.56 4.66 -5.67
C SER A 209 -38.05 3.21 -5.71
N TYR A 210 -37.52 2.70 -4.59
CA TYR A 210 -37.09 1.31 -4.48
C TYR A 210 -38.27 0.35 -4.59
N ASP A 211 -39.40 0.65 -3.94
CA ASP A 211 -40.62 -0.16 -4.03
C ASP A 211 -41.18 -0.20 -5.47
N GLU A 212 -40.99 0.88 -6.25
CA GLU A 212 -41.41 0.95 -7.65
C GLU A 212 -40.47 0.20 -8.61
N PHE A 213 -39.16 0.42 -8.50
CA PHE A 213 -38.18 -0.05 -9.49
C PHE A 213 -37.41 -1.32 -9.07
N GLY A 214 -37.29 -1.58 -7.77
CA GLY A 214 -36.52 -2.70 -7.21
C GLY A 214 -35.01 -2.62 -7.45
N ASP A 215 -34.46 -1.44 -7.78
CA ASP A 215 -33.02 -1.25 -8.03
C ASP A 215 -32.23 -1.19 -6.71
N PRO A 216 -31.34 -2.17 -6.42
CA PRO A 216 -30.53 -2.18 -5.19
C PRO A 216 -29.66 -0.94 -5.00
N GLU A 217 -29.25 -0.25 -6.08
CA GLU A 217 -28.44 0.98 -5.97
C GLU A 217 -29.19 2.11 -5.25
N ILE A 218 -30.52 2.09 -5.24
CA ILE A 218 -31.32 3.06 -4.47
C ILE A 218 -31.10 2.85 -2.96
N SER A 219 -31.10 1.60 -2.50
CA SER A 219 -30.83 1.28 -1.09
C SER A 219 -29.40 1.67 -0.71
N THR A 220 -28.44 1.42 -1.60
CA THR A 220 -27.05 1.83 -1.41
C THR A 220 -26.91 3.34 -1.23
N LYS A 221 -27.60 4.15 -2.06
CA LYS A 221 -27.59 5.62 -1.92
C LYS A 221 -28.12 6.08 -0.56
N ILE A 222 -29.19 5.47 -0.05
CA ILE A 222 -29.71 5.77 1.30
C ILE A 222 -28.61 5.53 2.34
N GLN A 223 -27.93 4.37 2.28
CA GLN A 223 -26.87 4.03 3.23
C GLN A 223 -25.66 4.97 3.14
N GLN A 224 -25.29 5.40 1.94
CA GLN A 224 -24.22 6.37 1.74
C GLN A 224 -24.56 7.74 2.34
N TYR A 225 -25.81 8.21 2.21
CA TYR A 225 -26.25 9.45 2.84
C TYR A 225 -26.23 9.37 4.38
N GLU A 226 -26.66 8.24 4.94
CA GLU A 226 -26.59 8.00 6.39
C GLU A 226 -25.14 7.96 6.90
N MET A 227 -24.25 7.30 6.16
CA MET A 227 -22.83 7.24 6.51
C MET A 227 -22.21 8.65 6.48
N ALA A 228 -22.48 9.42 5.42
CA ALA A 228 -22.00 10.80 5.31
C ALA A 228 -22.47 11.65 6.50
N TYR A 229 -23.74 11.54 6.91
CA TYR A 229 -24.24 12.26 8.09
C TYR A 229 -23.49 11.90 9.37
N ARG A 230 -23.16 10.63 9.60
CA ARG A 230 -22.41 10.20 10.80
C ARG A 230 -20.93 10.61 10.73
N MET A 231 -20.35 10.59 9.54
CA MET A 231 -18.99 11.03 9.30
C MET A 231 -18.80 12.52 9.63
N GLN A 232 -19.84 13.36 9.50
CA GLN A 232 -19.77 14.78 9.88
C GLN A 232 -19.29 15.01 11.31
N THR A 233 -19.62 14.10 12.23
CA THR A 233 -19.12 14.17 13.62
C THR A 233 -17.82 13.40 13.82
N ALA A 234 -17.66 12.24 13.18
CA ALA A 234 -16.51 11.38 13.45
C ALA A 234 -15.22 11.82 12.75
N VAL A 235 -15.32 12.37 11.54
CA VAL A 235 -14.14 12.76 10.74
C VAL A 235 -13.35 13.89 11.42
N PRO A 236 -13.96 14.99 11.90
CA PRO A 236 -13.21 16.05 12.59
C PRO A 236 -12.37 15.52 13.76
N ASP A 237 -12.94 14.69 14.62
CA ASP A 237 -12.24 14.11 15.79
C ASP A 237 -11.07 13.20 15.37
N VAL A 238 -11.26 12.39 14.32
CA VAL A 238 -10.22 11.48 13.82
C VAL A 238 -9.11 12.24 13.11
N THR A 239 -9.42 13.32 12.39
CA THR A 239 -8.43 14.14 11.67
C THR A 239 -7.74 15.19 12.55
N ASP A 240 -8.27 15.48 13.74
CA ASP A 240 -7.70 16.45 14.67
C ASP A 240 -6.40 15.93 15.30
N LEU A 241 -5.26 16.49 14.91
CA LEU A 241 -3.94 16.15 15.46
C LEU A 241 -3.50 17.08 16.60
N SER A 242 -4.31 18.09 16.97
CA SER A 242 -3.93 19.10 17.97
C SER A 242 -3.76 18.54 19.38
N LYS A 243 -4.31 17.35 19.64
CA LYS A 243 -4.25 16.65 20.93
C LYS A 243 -3.19 15.55 20.97
N GLU A 244 -2.43 15.38 19.90
CA GLU A 244 -1.39 14.36 19.86
C GLU A 244 -0.22 14.75 20.77
N PRO A 245 0.23 13.84 21.66
CA PRO A 245 1.35 14.10 22.56
C PRO A 245 2.66 14.45 21.82
N ASP A 246 3.48 15.31 22.43
CA ASP A 246 4.76 15.77 21.84
C ASP A 246 5.73 14.62 21.52
N ASP A 247 5.71 13.54 22.31
CA ASP A 247 6.52 12.35 22.10
C ASP A 247 6.06 11.55 20.87
N ILE A 248 4.76 11.51 20.58
CA ILE A 248 4.21 10.93 19.35
C ILE A 248 4.59 11.80 18.14
N VAL A 249 4.46 13.12 18.24
CA VAL A 249 4.90 14.03 17.17
C VAL A 249 6.40 13.86 16.89
N LYS A 250 7.21 13.72 17.95
CA LYS A 250 8.66 13.45 17.81
C LYS A 250 8.93 12.09 17.17
N LEU A 251 8.13 11.07 17.48
CA LEU A 251 8.26 9.72 16.93
C LEU A 251 8.04 9.74 15.41
N TYR A 252 6.93 10.31 14.93
CA TYR A 252 6.60 10.40 13.50
C TYR A 252 7.41 11.45 12.73
N GLY A 253 7.93 12.47 13.44
CA GLY A 253 8.62 13.61 12.86
C GLY A 253 7.66 14.78 12.58
N PRO A 254 8.19 16.01 12.45
CA PRO A 254 7.39 17.25 12.40
C PRO A 254 6.43 17.30 11.21
N ASP A 255 6.74 16.60 10.12
CA ASP A 255 5.89 16.53 8.93
C ASP A 255 4.54 15.86 9.22
N CYS A 256 4.40 15.14 10.34
CA CYS A 256 3.12 14.55 10.75
C CYS A 256 2.05 15.60 11.06
N LEU A 257 2.43 16.85 11.32
CA LEU A 257 1.52 17.96 11.55
C LEU A 257 1.15 18.72 10.26
N VAL A 258 1.68 18.30 9.11
CA VAL A 258 1.44 18.95 7.82
C VAL A 258 0.47 18.09 6.99
N PRO A 259 -0.80 18.50 6.81
CA PRO A 259 -1.79 17.70 6.09
C PRO A 259 -1.34 17.29 4.68
N GLY A 260 -1.50 16.01 4.37
CA GLY A 260 -1.17 15.42 3.06
C GLY A 260 0.29 15.03 2.87
N THR A 261 1.16 15.17 3.89
CA THR A 261 2.46 14.48 3.90
C THR A 261 2.25 12.98 4.15
N PHE A 262 3.31 12.20 3.94
CA PHE A 262 3.29 10.79 4.31
C PHE A 262 3.24 10.56 5.82
N ALA A 263 3.97 11.37 6.58
CA ALA A 263 3.96 11.30 8.04
C ALA A 263 2.57 11.59 8.62
N ALA A 264 1.87 12.60 8.11
CA ALA A 264 0.52 12.93 8.56
C ALA A 264 -0.47 11.80 8.24
N ASN A 265 -0.32 11.19 7.05
CA ASN A 265 -1.16 10.06 6.66
C ASN A 265 -0.87 8.79 7.49
N CYS A 266 0.38 8.53 7.89
CA CYS A 266 0.70 7.40 8.79
C CYS A 266 0.07 7.61 10.18
N LEU A 267 0.18 8.81 10.74
CA LEU A 267 -0.45 9.15 12.02
C LEU A 267 -1.98 9.05 11.94
N LEU A 268 -2.58 9.58 10.87
CA LEU A 268 -4.00 9.43 10.60
C LEU A 268 -4.41 7.96 10.43
N ALA A 269 -3.58 7.13 9.78
CA ALA A 269 -3.84 5.71 9.63
C ALA A 269 -3.87 4.99 10.98
N ARG A 270 -2.97 5.34 11.92
CA ARG A 270 -3.06 4.85 13.30
C ARG A 270 -4.39 5.24 13.93
N LYS A 271 -4.79 6.51 13.85
CA LYS A 271 -6.07 6.97 14.43
C LYS A 271 -7.28 6.29 13.80
N LEU A 272 -7.30 6.11 12.48
CA LEU A 272 -8.33 5.37 11.77
C LEU A 272 -8.40 3.92 12.23
N SER A 273 -7.23 3.31 12.49
CA SER A 273 -7.13 1.95 13.00
C SER A 273 -7.68 1.80 14.42
N GLU A 274 -7.35 2.74 15.31
CA GLU A 274 -7.93 2.81 16.66
C GLU A 274 -9.45 2.98 16.64
N ASN A 275 -9.95 3.68 15.62
CA ASN A 275 -11.37 3.89 15.42
C ASN A 275 -12.01 2.76 14.60
N GLY A 276 -11.35 1.62 14.38
CA GLY A 276 -11.96 0.43 13.78
C GLY A 276 -12.23 0.52 12.27
N VAL A 277 -11.49 1.36 11.54
CA VAL A 277 -11.49 1.33 10.07
C VAL A 277 -10.74 0.09 9.61
N ARG A 278 -11.42 -0.80 8.88
CA ARG A 278 -10.87 -2.12 8.50
C ARG A 278 -9.74 -2.06 7.47
N PHE A 279 -9.77 -1.10 6.55
CA PHE A 279 -8.74 -0.95 5.52
C PHE A 279 -8.39 0.52 5.30
N VAL A 280 -7.15 0.88 5.62
CA VAL A 280 -6.58 2.20 5.36
C VAL A 280 -5.49 2.05 4.31
N GLN A 281 -5.60 2.80 3.22
CA GLN A 281 -4.66 2.73 2.11
C GLN A 281 -3.98 4.07 1.88
N LEU A 282 -2.66 4.08 1.92
CA LEU A 282 -1.82 5.24 1.70
C LEU A 282 -1.12 5.07 0.36
N TYR A 283 -1.22 6.08 -0.51
CA TYR A 283 -0.43 6.18 -1.72
C TYR A 283 0.62 7.27 -1.58
N HIS A 284 1.88 6.90 -1.75
CA HIS A 284 3.00 7.83 -1.83
C HIS A 284 3.66 7.77 -3.20
N GLN A 285 3.49 8.84 -3.95
CA GLN A 285 4.06 9.00 -5.29
C GLN A 285 5.56 9.33 -5.26
N GLY A 286 6.20 9.29 -6.42
CA GLY A 286 7.54 9.88 -6.59
C GLY A 286 8.70 8.89 -6.66
N TRP A 287 8.47 7.62 -6.38
CA TRP A 287 9.49 6.59 -6.53
C TRP A 287 9.57 6.11 -7.99
N ASP A 288 9.85 7.03 -8.91
CA ASP A 288 9.96 6.77 -10.34
C ASP A 288 11.30 7.27 -10.95
N GLN A 289 12.42 7.02 -10.25
CA GLN A 289 13.75 7.50 -10.63
C GLN A 289 14.32 6.88 -11.93
N HIS A 290 13.96 7.48 -13.06
CA HIS A 290 14.57 7.28 -14.39
C HIS A 290 15.80 8.16 -14.66
N GLY A 291 16.11 9.08 -13.74
CA GLY A 291 17.29 9.93 -13.70
C GLY A 291 17.46 10.54 -12.31
N GLN A 292 18.59 11.20 -12.04
CA GLN A 292 18.89 11.84 -10.74
C GLN A 292 18.62 10.91 -9.53
N LEU A 293 18.86 9.61 -9.69
CA LEU A 293 18.49 8.61 -8.70
C LEU A 293 19.12 8.89 -7.32
N PRO A 294 20.43 9.21 -7.20
CA PRO A 294 21.02 9.48 -5.88
C PRO A 294 20.33 10.60 -5.09
N SER A 295 20.03 11.73 -5.73
CA SER A 295 19.40 12.86 -5.03
C SER A 295 17.92 12.58 -4.74
N GLN A 296 17.17 12.07 -5.72
CA GLN A 296 15.73 11.83 -5.55
C GLN A 296 15.42 10.71 -4.56
N MET A 297 16.22 9.64 -4.53
CA MET A 297 16.05 8.55 -3.56
C MET A 297 16.23 9.02 -2.12
N THR A 298 17.14 9.96 -1.88
CA THR A 298 17.36 10.52 -0.53
C THR A 298 16.11 11.25 -0.03
N GLY A 299 15.46 12.04 -0.90
CA GLY A 299 14.20 12.71 -0.58
C GLY A 299 13.07 11.72 -0.29
N GLN A 300 12.87 10.75 -1.19
CA GLN A 300 11.82 9.74 -1.04
C GLN A 300 11.97 8.88 0.22
N ALA A 301 13.20 8.49 0.57
CA ALA A 301 13.46 7.76 1.79
C ALA A 301 13.17 8.62 3.03
N LYS A 302 13.60 9.88 3.04
CA LYS A 302 13.31 10.82 4.13
C LYS A 302 11.81 10.99 4.36
N ASP A 303 11.03 11.08 3.29
CA ASP A 303 9.58 11.27 3.39
C ASP A 303 8.86 10.10 4.07
N THR A 304 9.44 8.89 4.01
CA THR A 304 8.73 7.64 4.35
C THR A 304 9.32 6.87 5.52
N ASP A 305 10.63 6.90 5.72
CA ASP A 305 11.33 6.02 6.66
C ASP A 305 10.87 6.21 8.11
N GLN A 306 10.99 7.45 8.62
CA GLN A 306 10.66 7.75 10.02
C GLN A 306 9.21 7.41 10.34
N ALA A 307 8.27 7.87 9.51
CA ALA A 307 6.84 7.68 9.73
C ALA A 307 6.40 6.21 9.61
N SER A 308 7.02 5.44 8.71
CA SER A 308 6.74 4.01 8.59
C SER A 308 7.18 3.25 9.85
N ALA A 309 8.38 3.54 10.34
CA ALA A 309 8.89 2.93 11.57
C ALA A 309 8.12 3.40 12.82
N ALA A 310 7.71 4.67 12.84
CA ALA A 310 6.87 5.25 13.88
C ALA A 310 5.52 4.55 13.95
N LEU A 311 4.86 4.27 12.82
CA LEU A 311 3.58 3.57 12.79
C LEU A 311 3.67 2.18 13.44
N ILE A 312 4.70 1.40 13.11
CA ILE A 312 4.92 0.08 13.73
C ILE A 312 5.13 0.22 15.22
N THR A 313 5.99 1.16 15.63
CA THR A 313 6.32 1.39 17.04
C THR A 313 5.09 1.84 17.84
N ASP A 314 4.30 2.76 17.31
CA ASP A 314 3.10 3.33 17.93
C ASP A 314 1.99 2.29 18.04
N LEU A 315 1.73 1.52 16.98
CA LEU A 315 0.77 0.39 17.04
C LEU A 315 1.21 -0.66 18.08
N LYS A 316 2.50 -0.95 18.18
CA LYS A 316 3.04 -1.88 19.18
C LYS A 316 2.88 -1.35 20.60
N GLN A 317 3.19 -0.07 20.84
CA GLN A 317 2.99 0.57 22.14
C GLN A 317 1.53 0.55 22.61
N ARG A 318 0.59 0.59 21.66
CA ARG A 318 -0.85 0.54 21.92
C ARG A 318 -1.43 -0.88 22.01
N GLY A 319 -0.62 -1.91 21.76
CA GLY A 319 -1.10 -3.30 21.69
C GLY A 319 -1.95 -3.61 20.46
N LEU A 320 -1.88 -2.77 19.42
CA LEU A 320 -2.67 -2.91 18.19
C LEU A 320 -1.92 -3.62 17.07
N LEU A 321 -0.61 -3.76 17.16
CA LEU A 321 0.19 -4.39 16.09
C LEU A 321 -0.19 -5.85 15.86
N ASP A 322 -0.55 -6.60 16.92
CA ASP A 322 -0.94 -8.01 16.79
C ASP A 322 -2.27 -8.18 16.03
N GLU A 323 -3.14 -7.16 16.06
CA GLU A 323 -4.42 -7.12 15.37
C GLU A 323 -4.40 -6.25 14.08
N THR A 324 -3.25 -5.67 13.75
CA THR A 324 -3.10 -4.81 12.58
C THR A 324 -2.02 -5.35 11.66
N LEU A 325 -2.42 -5.73 10.44
CA LEU A 325 -1.45 -6.04 9.38
C LEU A 325 -1.01 -4.75 8.70
N VAL A 326 0.27 -4.41 8.86
CA VAL A 326 0.90 -3.27 8.19
C VAL A 326 1.78 -3.78 7.06
N ILE A 327 1.62 -3.19 5.88
CA ILE A 327 2.41 -3.55 4.69
C ILE A 327 3.01 -2.30 4.10
N TRP A 328 4.29 -2.37 3.75
CA TRP A 328 4.98 -1.32 3.05
C TRP A 328 5.75 -1.87 1.85
N GLY A 329 5.62 -1.18 0.73
CA GLY A 329 6.31 -1.51 -0.49
C GLY A 329 5.57 -1.03 -1.72
N GLY A 330 6.01 -1.51 -2.88
CA GLY A 330 5.51 -1.07 -4.18
C GLY A 330 5.19 -2.21 -5.13
N GLU A 331 4.90 -1.81 -6.36
CA GLU A 331 4.37 -2.63 -7.44
C GLU A 331 5.44 -3.41 -8.22
N PHE A 332 6.70 -2.93 -8.20
CA PHE A 332 7.87 -3.64 -8.70
C PHE A 332 9.18 -2.94 -8.28
N GLY A 333 10.31 -3.54 -8.65
CA GLY A 333 11.66 -3.01 -8.40
C GLY A 333 12.24 -2.20 -9.55
N ARG A 334 13.56 -2.02 -9.50
CA ARG A 334 14.37 -1.25 -10.46
C ARG A 334 15.54 -2.05 -10.98
N THR A 335 15.91 -1.89 -12.24
CA THR A 335 17.03 -2.65 -12.79
C THR A 335 18.33 -2.38 -12.04
N ASN A 336 19.26 -3.32 -12.10
CA ASN A 336 20.63 -3.17 -11.59
C ASN A 336 21.57 -2.52 -12.62
N TYR A 337 21.03 -2.00 -13.71
CA TYR A 337 21.75 -1.31 -14.77
C TYR A 337 21.19 0.10 -14.99
N SER A 338 22.01 0.97 -15.57
CA SER A 338 21.65 2.34 -15.91
C SER A 338 20.68 2.39 -17.09
N GLN A 339 19.59 3.13 -16.92
CA GLN A 339 18.83 3.61 -18.07
C GLN A 339 19.59 4.76 -18.73
N GLY A 340 19.83 4.65 -20.04
CA GLY A 340 20.60 5.63 -20.77
C GLY A 340 22.09 5.57 -20.43
N LYS A 341 22.77 6.68 -20.69
CA LYS A 341 24.18 6.86 -20.38
C LYS A 341 24.41 6.77 -18.86
N LEU A 342 25.40 5.97 -18.46
CA LEU A 342 25.85 5.91 -17.08
C LEU A 342 26.67 7.16 -16.73
N GLU A 343 26.19 7.92 -15.74
CA GLU A 343 26.91 9.03 -15.12
C GLU A 343 27.01 8.77 -13.62
N LYS A 344 28.08 9.23 -12.96
CA LYS A 344 28.34 8.90 -11.55
C LYS A 344 27.20 9.35 -10.61
N ASP A 345 26.77 10.60 -10.75
CA ASP A 345 25.86 11.25 -9.81
C ASP A 345 24.48 11.57 -10.43
N ASN A 346 24.27 11.16 -11.69
CA ASN A 346 23.09 11.53 -12.46
C ASN A 346 22.65 10.41 -13.42
N TYR A 347 22.31 9.27 -12.85
CA TYR A 347 21.76 8.13 -13.58
C TYR A 347 20.36 7.77 -13.07
N GLY A 348 19.69 6.87 -13.78
CA GLY A 348 18.44 6.25 -13.34
C GLY A 348 18.38 4.78 -13.71
N ARG A 349 17.27 4.12 -13.35
CA ARG A 349 17.08 2.68 -13.56
C ARG A 349 15.72 2.40 -14.18
N ASP A 350 15.66 1.39 -15.03
CA ASP A 350 14.40 0.96 -15.65
C ASP A 350 13.54 0.14 -14.67
N HIS A 351 12.33 -0.23 -15.06
CA HIS A 351 11.44 -1.10 -14.29
C HIS A 351 11.97 -2.52 -14.18
N HIS A 352 11.84 -3.13 -13.00
CA HIS A 352 12.22 -4.52 -12.78
C HIS A 352 11.14 -5.29 -11.99
N PRO A 353 10.18 -5.94 -12.68
CA PRO A 353 9.09 -6.66 -12.04
C PRO A 353 9.45 -8.08 -11.61
N ARG A 354 10.66 -8.57 -11.89
CA ARG A 354 11.03 -9.99 -11.73
C ARG A 354 11.68 -10.33 -10.39
N CYS A 355 12.11 -9.32 -9.64
CA CYS A 355 12.62 -9.49 -8.29
C CYS A 355 12.54 -8.13 -7.59
N PHE A 356 11.78 -8.04 -6.50
CA PHE A 356 11.70 -6.84 -5.68
C PHE A 356 11.33 -7.16 -4.24
N SER A 357 11.36 -6.12 -3.39
CA SER A 357 11.16 -6.27 -1.96
C SER A 357 9.96 -5.50 -1.44
N ILE A 358 9.30 -6.09 -0.45
CA ILE A 358 8.31 -5.44 0.43
C ILE A 358 8.59 -5.88 1.87
N TRP A 359 7.99 -5.21 2.85
CA TRP A 359 7.92 -5.76 4.20
C TRP A 359 6.51 -5.72 4.77
N MET A 360 6.23 -6.66 5.67
CA MET A 360 4.98 -6.83 6.38
C MET A 360 5.25 -6.89 7.89
N ALA A 361 4.32 -6.42 8.72
CA ALA A 361 4.46 -6.44 10.17
C ALA A 361 3.08 -6.62 10.84
N GLY A 362 3.07 -7.26 12.00
CA GLY A 362 1.83 -7.49 12.76
C GLY A 362 0.89 -8.49 12.11
N GLY A 363 -0.33 -8.61 12.66
CA GLY A 363 -1.42 -9.41 12.10
C GLY A 363 -1.02 -10.85 11.72
N GLY A 364 -0.33 -11.56 12.61
CA GLY A 364 0.04 -12.98 12.43
C GLY A 364 1.21 -13.25 11.46
N VAL A 365 1.92 -12.22 11.02
CA VAL A 365 3.15 -12.35 10.23
C VAL A 365 4.34 -12.61 11.16
N LYS A 366 5.22 -13.55 10.80
CA LYS A 366 6.46 -13.84 11.56
C LYS A 366 7.37 -12.61 11.56
N PRO A 367 7.70 -12.03 12.72
CA PRO A 367 8.60 -10.89 12.78
C PRO A 367 10.06 -11.35 12.67
N GLY A 368 10.96 -10.47 12.24
CA GLY A 368 12.41 -10.70 12.24
C GLY A 368 12.91 -11.73 11.22
N ILE A 369 12.17 -11.94 10.12
CA ILE A 369 12.58 -12.87 9.06
C ILE A 369 12.84 -12.14 7.73
N VAL A 370 13.76 -12.71 6.95
CA VAL A 370 13.99 -12.35 5.55
C VAL A 370 13.66 -13.55 4.68
N TYR A 371 12.62 -13.44 3.86
CA TYR A 371 12.08 -14.51 3.04
C TYR A 371 12.43 -14.34 1.56
N GLY A 372 12.81 -15.44 0.91
CA GLY A 372 13.25 -15.46 -0.48
C GLY A 372 14.73 -15.21 -0.68
N GLU A 373 15.23 -15.55 -1.88
CA GLU A 373 16.61 -15.28 -2.29
C GLU A 373 16.67 -14.85 -3.76
N SER A 374 17.47 -13.82 -4.05
CA SER A 374 17.82 -13.41 -5.41
C SER A 374 19.19 -13.95 -5.80
N ASP A 375 19.49 -13.94 -7.09
CA ASP A 375 20.86 -14.09 -7.56
C ASP A 375 21.74 -12.94 -7.06
N ASP A 376 23.04 -13.09 -7.34
CA ASP A 376 24.09 -12.15 -6.93
C ASP A 376 24.02 -10.81 -7.68
N PHE A 377 23.10 -10.67 -8.62
CA PHE A 377 22.85 -9.43 -9.35
C PHE A 377 21.60 -8.70 -8.82
N GLY A 378 20.85 -9.32 -7.90
CA GLY A 378 19.50 -8.90 -7.54
C GLY A 378 18.51 -9.03 -8.70
N TYR A 379 18.88 -9.67 -9.80
CA TYR A 379 18.12 -9.62 -11.04
C TYR A 379 17.07 -10.74 -11.08
N ASN A 380 17.44 -11.95 -10.69
CA ASN A 380 16.55 -13.12 -10.73
C ASN A 380 16.28 -13.66 -9.33
N ILE A 381 15.12 -14.28 -9.14
CA ILE A 381 14.81 -15.05 -7.93
C ILE A 381 15.43 -16.44 -8.06
N VAL A 382 16.18 -16.87 -7.05
CA VAL A 382 16.79 -18.22 -6.98
C VAL A 382 16.12 -19.11 -5.93
N LYS A 383 15.36 -18.54 -4.99
CA LYS A 383 14.67 -19.30 -3.95
C LYS A 383 13.39 -18.61 -3.47
N ASP A 384 12.38 -19.44 -3.17
CA ASP A 384 11.10 -19.07 -2.55
C ASP A 384 10.40 -17.86 -3.22
N PRO A 385 10.06 -17.94 -4.53
CA PRO A 385 9.39 -16.84 -5.24
C PRO A 385 7.99 -16.57 -4.68
N VAL A 386 7.63 -15.29 -4.57
CA VAL A 386 6.30 -14.84 -4.15
C VAL A 386 5.65 -14.06 -5.28
N HIS A 387 4.63 -14.64 -5.90
CA HIS A 387 3.85 -13.93 -6.90
C HIS A 387 2.89 -12.92 -6.25
N VAL A 388 2.49 -11.87 -6.96
CA VAL A 388 1.48 -10.90 -6.46
C VAL A 388 0.19 -11.59 -6.02
N HIS A 389 -0.26 -12.62 -6.73
CA HIS A 389 -1.43 -13.42 -6.30
C HIS A 389 -1.19 -14.19 -5.00
N ASP A 390 0.01 -14.72 -4.77
CA ASP A 390 0.35 -15.45 -3.54
C ASP A 390 0.40 -14.48 -2.35
N PHE A 391 0.94 -13.29 -2.57
CA PHE A 391 0.90 -12.19 -1.62
C PHE A 391 -0.55 -11.80 -1.27
N GLN A 392 -1.41 -11.56 -2.26
CA GLN A 392 -2.83 -11.23 -2.04
C GLN A 392 -3.58 -12.33 -1.29
N ALA A 393 -3.35 -13.60 -1.65
CA ALA A 393 -3.92 -14.75 -0.94
C ALA A 393 -3.45 -14.79 0.52
N THR A 394 -2.18 -14.48 0.77
CA THR A 394 -1.60 -14.45 2.12
C THR A 394 -2.17 -13.31 2.97
N VAL A 395 -2.35 -12.12 2.37
CA VAL A 395 -3.01 -10.98 3.02
C VAL A 395 -4.44 -11.34 3.42
N LEU A 396 -5.24 -11.88 2.49
CA LEU A 396 -6.62 -12.28 2.78
C LEU A 396 -6.68 -13.37 3.87
N ASN A 397 -5.74 -14.32 3.85
CA ASN A 397 -5.64 -15.35 4.89
C ASN A 397 -5.42 -14.74 6.28
N GLN A 398 -4.52 -13.76 6.42
CA GLN A 398 -4.29 -13.09 7.71
C GLN A 398 -5.48 -12.26 8.19
N LEU A 399 -6.33 -11.86 7.26
CA LEU A 399 -7.58 -11.17 7.55
C LEU A 399 -8.75 -12.14 7.80
N GLY A 400 -8.49 -13.45 7.87
CA GLY A 400 -9.50 -14.48 8.12
C GLY A 400 -10.36 -14.84 6.91
N ILE A 401 -9.97 -14.41 5.70
CA ILE A 401 -10.70 -14.68 4.46
C ILE A 401 -10.02 -15.79 3.66
N ASP A 402 -10.77 -16.85 3.40
CA ASP A 402 -10.42 -17.84 2.37
C ASP A 402 -10.63 -17.21 0.98
N HIS A 403 -9.54 -16.81 0.34
CA HIS A 403 -9.58 -16.12 -0.96
C HIS A 403 -10.26 -16.96 -2.06
N GLU A 404 -10.26 -18.29 -1.94
CA GLU A 404 -10.91 -19.19 -2.90
C GLU A 404 -12.43 -19.16 -2.82
N LYS A 405 -12.96 -18.79 -1.65
CA LYS A 405 -14.40 -18.66 -1.38
C LYS A 405 -14.93 -17.24 -1.55
N LEU A 406 -14.04 -16.25 -1.68
CA LEU A 406 -14.42 -14.87 -1.94
C LEU A 406 -14.81 -14.68 -3.41
N VAL A 407 -16.05 -15.07 -3.72
CA VAL A 407 -16.57 -15.16 -5.08
C VAL A 407 -17.84 -14.32 -5.23
N TYR A 408 -17.89 -13.50 -6.29
CA TYR A 408 -19.04 -12.66 -6.63
C TYR A 408 -19.62 -13.03 -8.00
N LYS A 409 -20.95 -13.03 -8.14
CA LYS A 409 -21.64 -13.31 -9.41
C LYS A 409 -21.91 -11.99 -10.14
N HIS A 410 -21.25 -11.78 -11.27
CA HIS A 410 -21.43 -10.60 -12.10
C HIS A 410 -21.65 -11.00 -13.57
N LEU A 411 -22.72 -10.49 -14.19
CA LEU A 411 -23.11 -10.78 -15.58
C LEU A 411 -23.09 -12.28 -15.94
N GLY A 412 -23.59 -13.12 -15.01
CA GLY A 412 -23.66 -14.56 -15.20
C GLY A 412 -22.36 -15.34 -14.91
N ARG A 413 -21.22 -14.67 -14.72
CA ARG A 413 -19.94 -15.30 -14.35
C ARG A 413 -19.68 -15.18 -12.85
N ARG A 414 -19.13 -16.24 -12.24
CA ARG A 414 -18.58 -16.22 -10.88
C ARG A 414 -17.12 -15.77 -10.93
N TYR A 415 -16.81 -14.67 -10.28
CA TYR A 415 -15.47 -14.11 -10.17
C TYR A 415 -14.90 -14.39 -8.80
N ARG A 416 -13.82 -15.17 -8.71
CA ARG A 416 -12.92 -15.09 -7.56
C ARG A 416 -12.22 -13.73 -7.60
N LEU A 417 -12.24 -13.00 -6.49
CA LEU A 417 -11.77 -11.61 -6.49
C LEU A 417 -10.25 -11.52 -6.73
N THR A 418 -9.46 -12.48 -6.22
CA THR A 418 -8.03 -12.66 -6.53
C THR A 418 -7.74 -13.33 -7.89
N ASP A 419 -8.73 -13.37 -8.80
CA ASP A 419 -8.65 -14.11 -10.08
C ASP A 419 -8.36 -15.61 -9.91
N VAL A 420 -7.84 -16.34 -10.90
CA VAL A 420 -7.71 -17.83 -10.87
C VAL A 420 -6.40 -18.38 -10.31
N SER A 421 -5.56 -17.55 -9.67
CA SER A 421 -4.31 -18.01 -9.02
C SER A 421 -4.18 -17.53 -7.57
N GLY A 422 -3.03 -17.82 -6.95
CA GLY A 422 -2.69 -17.47 -5.57
C GLY A 422 -2.64 -18.70 -4.66
N LYS A 423 -1.57 -18.77 -3.85
CA LYS A 423 -1.39 -19.71 -2.76
C LYS A 423 -0.90 -18.94 -1.53
N VAL A 424 -1.41 -19.31 -0.37
CA VAL A 424 -0.96 -18.73 0.91
C VAL A 424 0.51 -19.11 1.16
N VAL A 425 1.36 -18.11 1.36
CA VAL A 425 2.78 -18.27 1.72
C VAL A 425 2.86 -18.55 3.22
N ARG A 426 2.70 -19.82 3.60
CA ARG A 426 2.64 -20.22 5.02
C ARG A 426 3.95 -20.02 5.78
N ASP A 427 5.07 -20.03 5.08
CA ASP A 427 6.39 -19.96 5.69
C ASP A 427 6.63 -18.64 6.43
N ILE A 428 5.93 -17.56 6.04
CA ILE A 428 6.03 -16.24 6.67
C ILE A 428 4.98 -15.96 7.76
N LEU A 429 4.15 -16.94 8.12
CA LEU A 429 3.04 -16.80 9.07
C LEU A 429 3.32 -17.55 10.38
N THR A 430 2.86 -17.02 11.52
CA THR A 430 3.11 -17.58 12.87
C THR A 430 2.28 -18.81 13.19
#